data_AF-A0A444XC21-F1
#
_entry.id   AF-A0A444XC21-F1
#
_cell.length_a   1.000
_cell.length_b   1.000
_cell.length_c   1.000
_cell.angle_alpha   90.00
_cell.angle_beta   90.00
_cell.angle_gamma   90.00
#
_symmetry.space_group_name_H-M   'P 1'
#
loop_
_entity.id
_entity.type
_entity.pdbx_description
1 polymer ?
#
loop_
_entity_poly.entity_id
_entity_poly.type
_entity_poly.pdbx_seq_one_letter_code
_entity_poly.pdbx_strand_id
1 'polypeptide(L)'
;MHHLARHCVACFLTRGDLFVHWERGRDVFERLLIDADWAINNGNWLWLSCSSFFYQYNRIYSPTSFGKKYDPNGDYIRHFLPVLKDMPRQYIYEPWSAPLSIQTKANCIIGKDYPKPVVLHDSASKECKRKMGEAYALSKELDGVVNEDDLKILRRKLDEGKEQETKAKRSRNTSGLA
;
A
#
# COMPACT_ATOMS: atom_id res chain seq x y z
N MET A 1 -14.29 -1.38 -11.92
CA MET A 1 -13.04 -2.10 -12.31
C MET A 1 -13.16 -3.59 -12.00
N HIS A 2 -12.32 -4.45 -12.59
CA HIS A 2 -12.29 -5.89 -12.30
C HIS A 2 -12.03 -6.18 -10.81
N HIS A 3 -12.55 -7.28 -10.29
CA HIS A 3 -12.47 -7.66 -8.87
C HIS A 3 -11.04 -7.67 -8.32
N LEU A 4 -10.08 -8.26 -9.05
CA LEU A 4 -8.67 -8.28 -8.63
C LEU A 4 -8.00 -6.89 -8.64
N ALA A 5 -8.47 -5.96 -9.49
CA ALA A 5 -7.97 -4.59 -9.46
C ALA A 5 -8.44 -3.87 -8.19
N ARG A 6 -9.69 -4.14 -7.74
CA ARG A 6 -10.21 -3.65 -6.44
C ARG A 6 -9.37 -4.18 -5.29
N HIS A 7 -9.01 -5.47 -5.32
CA HIS A 7 -8.14 -6.09 -4.31
C HIS A 7 -6.80 -5.38 -4.18
N CYS A 8 -6.12 -5.10 -5.29
CA CYS A 8 -4.80 -4.48 -5.28
C CYS A 8 -4.83 -3.10 -4.62
N VAL A 9 -5.75 -2.22 -5.02
CA VAL A 9 -5.80 -0.85 -4.48
C VAL A 9 -6.31 -0.81 -3.04
N ALA A 10 -7.25 -1.69 -2.67
CA ALA A 10 -7.73 -1.79 -1.29
C ALA A 10 -6.64 -2.32 -0.34
N CYS A 11 -5.89 -3.33 -0.78
CA CYS A 11 -4.73 -3.84 -0.05
C CYS A 11 -3.67 -2.74 0.11
N PHE A 12 -3.26 -2.09 -0.99
CA PHE A 12 -2.25 -1.01 -0.97
C PHE A 12 -2.63 0.11 0.00
N LEU A 13 -3.88 0.59 -0.04
CA LEU A 13 -4.35 1.67 0.82
C LEU A 13 -4.35 1.28 2.31
N THR A 14 -4.72 0.05 2.63
CA THR A 14 -4.94 -0.40 4.02
C THR A 14 -3.72 -1.16 4.55
N ARG A 15 -3.85 -2.46 4.81
CA ARG A 15 -2.84 -3.31 5.46
C ARG A 15 -1.62 -3.64 4.59
N GLY A 16 -1.63 -3.25 3.32
CA GLY A 16 -0.57 -3.56 2.36
C GLY A 16 0.59 -2.59 2.46
N ASP A 17 0.31 -1.28 2.44
CA ASP A 17 1.36 -0.28 2.27
C ASP A 17 1.12 1.01 3.07
N LEU A 18 -0.04 1.67 2.88
CA LEU A 18 -0.26 3.03 3.40
C LEU A 18 -0.82 3.06 4.82
N PHE A 19 -1.40 1.95 5.28
CA PHE A 19 -2.01 1.83 6.61
C PHE A 19 -3.10 2.88 6.91
N VAL A 20 -3.85 3.26 5.88
CA VAL A 20 -5.00 4.17 5.98
C VAL A 20 -6.24 3.39 6.41
N HIS A 21 -7.13 4.04 7.18
CA HIS A 21 -8.38 3.43 7.63
C HIS A 21 -9.25 3.00 6.43
N TRP A 22 -9.79 1.77 6.48
CA TRP A 22 -10.52 1.17 5.36
C TRP A 22 -11.77 1.97 4.97
N GLU A 23 -12.41 2.65 5.93
CA GLU A 23 -13.56 3.52 5.67
C GLU A 23 -13.22 4.63 4.66
N ARG A 24 -11.99 5.16 4.68
CA ARG A 24 -11.57 6.17 3.70
C ARG A 24 -11.57 5.62 2.28
N GLY A 25 -11.15 4.36 2.12
CA GLY A 25 -11.22 3.66 0.85
C GLY A 25 -12.67 3.33 0.44
N ARG A 26 -13.48 2.89 1.41
CA ARG A 26 -14.91 2.62 1.25
C ARG A 26 -15.65 3.83 0.72
N ASP A 27 -15.47 4.99 1.33
CA ASP A 27 -16.13 6.25 0.94
C ASP A 27 -15.74 6.69 -0.49
N VAL A 28 -14.48 6.46 -0.89
CA VAL A 28 -14.02 6.73 -2.27
C VAL A 28 -14.70 5.78 -3.25
N PHE A 29 -14.77 4.49 -2.94
CA PHE A 29 -15.43 3.51 -3.78
C PHE A 29 -16.95 3.73 -3.86
N GLU A 30 -17.58 4.11 -2.75
CA GLU A 30 -19.01 4.42 -2.67
C GLU A 30 -19.39 5.57 -3.61
N ARG A 31 -18.53 6.60 -3.71
CA ARG A 31 -18.78 7.73 -4.63
C ARG A 31 -18.42 7.44 -6.09
N LEU A 32 -17.38 6.65 -6.35
CA LEU A 32 -16.81 6.51 -7.70
C LEU A 32 -17.28 5.26 -8.47
N LEU A 33 -17.71 4.21 -7.78
CA LEU A 33 -18.19 3.00 -8.44
C LEU A 33 -19.63 3.18 -8.89
N ILE A 34 -19.87 2.96 -10.19
CA ILE A 34 -21.23 2.89 -10.73
C ILE A 34 -22.02 1.69 -10.21
N ASP A 35 -21.33 0.68 -9.66
CA ASP A 35 -21.88 -0.51 -9.02
C ASP A 35 -21.76 -0.47 -7.50
N ALA A 36 -21.70 0.73 -6.91
CA ALA A 36 -21.67 0.92 -5.48
C ALA A 36 -22.92 0.31 -4.83
N ASP A 37 -22.69 -0.71 -4.01
CA ASP A 37 -23.68 -1.35 -3.16
C ASP A 37 -23.17 -1.30 -1.72
N TRP A 38 -24.03 -0.86 -0.80
CA TRP A 38 -23.62 -0.65 0.59
C TRP A 38 -23.09 -1.93 1.25
N ALA A 39 -23.78 -3.06 1.10
CA ALA A 39 -23.38 -4.30 1.75
C ALA A 39 -22.10 -4.88 1.13
N ILE A 40 -22.05 -4.95 -0.21
CA ILE A 40 -20.91 -5.50 -0.95
C ILE A 40 -19.67 -4.64 -0.72
N ASN A 41 -19.79 -3.31 -0.80
CA ASN A 41 -18.64 -2.40 -0.65
C ASN A 41 -18.08 -2.51 0.77
N ASN A 42 -18.91 -2.38 1.81
CA ASN A 42 -18.46 -2.48 3.20
C ASN A 42 -17.85 -3.87 3.52
N GLY A 43 -18.52 -4.95 3.12
CA GLY A 43 -18.04 -6.31 3.34
C GLY A 43 -16.68 -6.57 2.68
N ASN A 44 -16.49 -6.12 1.43
CA ASN A 44 -15.22 -6.28 0.73
C ASN A 44 -14.10 -5.40 1.32
N TRP A 45 -14.40 -4.19 1.79
CA TRP A 45 -13.38 -3.37 2.44
C TRP A 45 -12.92 -3.98 3.76
N LEU A 46 -13.84 -4.52 4.57
CA LEU A 46 -13.50 -5.28 5.79
C LEU A 46 -12.67 -6.53 5.49
N TRP A 47 -12.98 -7.25 4.40
CA TRP A 47 -12.21 -8.38 3.93
C TRP A 47 -10.78 -7.96 3.56
N LEU A 48 -10.64 -6.97 2.68
CA LEU A 48 -9.34 -6.62 2.09
C LEU A 48 -8.43 -5.91 3.09
N SER A 49 -8.97 -5.18 4.06
CA SER A 49 -8.20 -4.63 5.18
C SER A 49 -7.79 -5.69 6.21
N CYS A 50 -8.30 -6.91 6.11
CA CYS A 50 -8.24 -7.93 7.15
C CYS A 50 -8.81 -7.42 8.49
N SER A 51 -9.90 -6.68 8.44
CA SER A 51 -10.66 -6.31 9.65
C SER A 51 -11.70 -7.38 9.99
N SER A 52 -12.22 -8.10 8.99
CA SER A 52 -13.10 -9.25 9.17
C SER A 52 -13.01 -10.23 7.98
N PHE A 53 -13.59 -11.43 8.12
CA PHE A 53 -13.72 -12.50 7.12
C PHE A 53 -12.42 -13.16 6.64
N PHE A 54 -11.36 -12.40 6.42
CA PHE A 54 -10.06 -12.89 5.99
C PHE A 54 -8.94 -12.34 6.87
N TYR A 55 -8.19 -13.25 7.51
CA TYR A 55 -7.25 -12.90 8.58
C TYR A 55 -5.78 -13.15 8.22
N GLN A 56 -5.48 -13.63 7.01
CA GLN A 56 -4.10 -13.86 6.55
C GLN A 56 -3.48 -12.54 6.05
N TYR A 57 -3.32 -11.57 6.95
CA TYR A 57 -2.85 -10.21 6.64
C TYR A 57 -1.45 -10.16 6.01
N ASN A 58 -0.65 -11.23 6.17
CA ASN A 58 0.67 -11.38 5.55
C ASN A 58 0.61 -11.62 4.02
N ARG A 59 -0.54 -12.01 3.46
CA ARG A 59 -0.75 -12.15 2.02
C ARG A 59 -1.02 -10.78 1.39
N ILE A 60 0.05 -10.05 1.10
CA ILE A 60 0.01 -8.69 0.54
C ILE A 60 0.20 -8.74 -0.98
N TYR A 61 -0.63 -8.01 -1.71
CA TYR A 61 -0.46 -7.81 -3.14
C TYR A 61 0.71 -6.85 -3.40
N SER A 62 1.64 -7.23 -4.28
CA SER A 62 2.71 -6.34 -4.71
C SER A 62 2.20 -5.34 -5.76
N PRO A 63 2.39 -4.03 -5.56
CA PRO A 63 2.03 -3.01 -6.55
C PRO A 63 2.79 -3.13 -7.87
N THR A 64 3.97 -3.78 -7.85
CA THR A 64 4.87 -3.86 -9.01
C THR A 64 4.80 -5.20 -9.72
N SER A 65 4.70 -6.32 -8.99
CA SER A 65 4.77 -7.66 -9.59
C SER A 65 3.41 -8.25 -9.97
N PHE A 66 2.32 -7.85 -9.31
CA PHE A 66 1.01 -8.46 -9.54
C PHE A 66 0.48 -8.21 -10.95
N GLY A 67 0.58 -6.97 -11.44
CA GLY A 67 0.16 -6.64 -12.81
C GLY A 67 1.01 -7.33 -13.88
N LYS A 68 2.34 -7.43 -13.66
CA LYS A 68 3.27 -8.13 -14.58
C LYS A 68 2.86 -9.56 -14.89
N LYS A 69 2.16 -10.23 -13.96
CA LYS A 69 1.66 -11.61 -14.14
C LYS A 69 0.61 -11.72 -15.26
N TYR A 70 -0.20 -10.68 -15.46
CA TYR A 70 -1.33 -10.70 -16.40
C TYR A 70 -1.09 -9.80 -17.62
N ASP A 71 -0.30 -8.75 -17.45
CA ASP A 71 0.02 -7.76 -18.48
C ASP A 71 1.51 -7.37 -18.39
N PRO A 72 2.43 -8.21 -18.90
CA PRO A 72 3.87 -7.96 -18.83
C PRO A 72 4.34 -6.79 -19.72
N ASN A 73 3.51 -6.33 -20.66
CA ASN A 73 3.81 -5.18 -21.52
C ASN A 73 3.35 -3.84 -20.90
N GLY A 74 2.41 -3.92 -19.95
CA GLY A 74 1.81 -2.79 -19.26
C GLY A 74 0.80 -2.05 -20.13
N ASP A 75 0.11 -2.74 -21.03
CA ASP A 75 -0.86 -2.15 -21.95
C ASP A 75 -2.01 -1.47 -21.20
N TYR A 76 -2.46 -2.04 -20.07
CA TYR A 76 -3.42 -1.41 -19.17
C TYR A 76 -2.88 -0.10 -18.59
N ILE A 77 -1.61 -0.08 -18.15
CA ILE A 77 -0.95 1.12 -17.63
C ILE A 77 -0.86 2.18 -18.73
N ARG A 78 -0.43 1.82 -19.95
CA ARG A 78 -0.31 2.76 -21.07
C ARG A 78 -1.64 3.38 -21.47
N HIS A 79 -2.71 2.60 -21.39
CA HIS A 79 -4.06 3.07 -21.70
C HIS A 79 -4.56 4.09 -20.67
N PHE A 80 -4.52 3.77 -19.37
CA PHE A 80 -5.07 4.62 -18.31
C PHE A 80 -4.11 5.73 -17.83
N LEU A 81 -2.80 5.57 -18.04
CA LEU A 81 -1.75 6.53 -17.70
C LEU A 81 -0.93 6.86 -18.96
N PRO A 82 -1.50 7.64 -19.91
CA PRO A 82 -0.85 7.90 -21.20
C PRO A 82 0.47 8.68 -21.08
N VAL A 83 0.74 9.32 -19.94
CA VAL A 83 2.06 9.92 -19.64
C VAL A 83 3.19 8.86 -19.64
N LEU A 84 2.87 7.59 -19.38
CA LEU A 84 3.81 6.46 -19.41
C LEU A 84 3.76 5.67 -20.72
N LYS A 85 3.03 6.12 -21.75
CA LYS A 85 2.76 5.35 -22.98
C LYS A 85 4.02 4.88 -23.71
N ASP A 86 5.11 5.64 -23.65
CA ASP A 86 6.38 5.37 -24.33
C ASP A 86 7.45 4.78 -23.39
N MET A 87 7.12 4.57 -22.11
CA MET A 87 8.05 3.98 -21.13
C MET A 87 8.36 2.52 -21.50
N PRO A 88 9.62 2.09 -21.62
CA PRO A 88 9.93 0.71 -22.00
C PRO A 88 9.32 -0.31 -21.05
N ARG A 89 8.91 -1.49 -21.57
CA ARG A 89 8.26 -2.56 -20.78
C ARG A 89 9.04 -2.96 -19.52
N GLN A 90 10.36 -2.86 -19.55
CA GLN A 90 11.23 -3.18 -18.41
C GLN A 90 10.93 -2.30 -17.18
N TYR A 91 10.48 -1.06 -17.40
CA TYR A 91 10.28 -0.05 -16.37
C TYR A 91 8.82 0.36 -16.20
N ILE A 92 7.88 -0.18 -16.98
CA ILE A 92 6.49 0.30 -16.99
C ILE A 92 5.78 0.18 -15.63
N TYR A 93 6.14 -0.82 -14.82
CA TYR A 93 5.63 -1.01 -13.46
C TYR A 93 6.46 -0.31 -12.38
N GLU A 94 7.68 0.10 -12.70
CA GLU A 94 8.65 0.68 -11.78
C GLU A 94 9.41 1.84 -12.44
N PRO A 95 8.71 2.88 -12.95
CA PRO A 95 9.33 3.87 -13.83
C PRO A 95 10.41 4.70 -13.12
N TRP A 96 10.37 4.78 -11.78
CA TRP A 96 11.42 5.41 -10.96
C TRP A 96 12.77 4.69 -11.03
N SER A 97 12.80 3.42 -11.47
CA SER A 97 14.02 2.64 -11.67
C SER A 97 14.63 2.82 -13.07
N ALA A 98 13.93 3.49 -13.99
CA ALA A 98 14.47 3.80 -15.30
C ALA A 98 15.62 4.82 -15.16
N PRO A 99 16.75 4.63 -15.85
CA PRO A 99 17.79 5.66 -15.97
C PRO A 99 17.21 6.97 -16.51
N LEU A 100 17.79 8.10 -16.11
CA LEU A 100 17.31 9.42 -16.55
C LEU A 100 17.30 9.55 -18.08
N SER A 101 18.28 8.96 -18.78
CA SER A 101 18.31 8.94 -20.25
C SER A 101 17.10 8.22 -20.86
N ILE A 102 16.63 7.14 -20.24
CA ILE A 102 15.43 6.42 -20.65
C ILE A 102 14.17 7.24 -20.37
N GLN A 103 14.09 7.87 -19.20
CA GLN A 103 12.97 8.76 -18.85
C GLN A 103 12.83 9.92 -19.84
N THR A 104 13.95 10.57 -20.19
CA THR A 104 13.98 11.63 -21.20
C THR A 104 13.54 11.12 -22.56
N LYS A 105 14.04 9.94 -22.99
CA LYS A 105 13.66 9.34 -24.28
C LYS A 105 12.18 8.95 -24.34
N ALA A 106 11.61 8.49 -23.22
CA ALA A 106 10.20 8.16 -23.07
C ALA A 106 9.31 9.40 -22.85
N ASN A 107 9.89 10.61 -22.84
CA ASN A 107 9.20 11.88 -22.59
C ASN A 107 8.39 11.89 -21.28
N CYS A 108 8.93 11.26 -20.23
CA CYS A 108 8.30 11.20 -18.91
C CYS A 108 9.37 11.18 -17.81
N ILE A 109 9.62 12.32 -17.19
CA ILE A 109 10.56 12.49 -16.07
C ILE A 109 9.87 12.22 -14.74
N ILE A 110 10.39 11.27 -13.98
CA ILE A 110 9.83 10.87 -12.69
C ILE A 110 10.15 11.91 -11.60
N GLY A 111 9.10 12.38 -10.93
CA GLY A 111 9.11 13.51 -10.01
C GLY A 111 8.68 14.83 -10.65
N LYS A 112 8.47 14.87 -11.97
CA LYS A 112 7.94 16.03 -12.69
C LYS A 112 6.65 15.68 -13.44
N ASP A 113 6.72 14.76 -14.38
CA ASP A 113 5.59 14.40 -15.26
C ASP A 113 4.77 13.24 -14.67
N TYR A 114 5.43 12.34 -13.95
CA TYR A 114 4.80 11.27 -13.16
C TYR A 114 5.46 11.20 -11.78
N PRO A 115 4.72 11.03 -10.68
CA PRO A 115 5.30 11.09 -9.34
C PRO A 115 6.27 9.94 -9.04
N LYS A 116 7.17 10.18 -8.08
CA LYS A 116 7.94 9.10 -7.42
C LYS A 116 7.01 8.25 -6.55
N PRO A 117 7.38 7.00 -6.22
CA PRO A 117 6.63 6.19 -5.26
C PRO A 117 6.35 6.97 -3.97
N VAL A 118 5.08 6.99 -3.55
CA VAL A 118 4.67 7.60 -2.27
C VAL A 118 5.24 6.86 -1.07
N VAL A 119 5.56 5.58 -1.25
CA VAL A 119 6.19 4.72 -0.24
C VAL A 119 7.01 3.62 -0.93
N LEU A 120 8.01 3.08 -0.23
CA LEU A 120 8.75 1.90 -0.66
C LEU A 120 8.04 0.64 -0.16
N HIS A 121 7.53 -0.18 -1.09
CA HIS A 121 6.69 -1.34 -0.78
C HIS A 121 7.28 -2.30 0.27
N ASP A 122 8.56 -2.62 0.17
CA ASP A 122 9.19 -3.60 1.06
C ASP A 122 9.19 -3.15 2.52
N SER A 123 9.53 -1.90 2.79
CA SER A 123 9.52 -1.35 4.15
C SER A 123 8.10 -1.06 4.62
N ALA A 124 7.24 -0.55 3.74
CA ALA A 124 5.84 -0.23 4.03
C ALA A 124 5.05 -1.47 4.44
N SER A 125 5.12 -2.52 3.62
CA SER A 125 4.43 -3.78 3.88
C SER A 125 4.97 -4.52 5.09
N LYS A 126 6.28 -4.44 5.35
CA LYS A 126 6.87 -4.97 6.58
C LYS A 126 6.32 -4.24 7.82
N GLU A 127 6.24 -2.92 7.77
CA GLU A 127 5.68 -2.13 8.87
C GLU A 127 4.18 -2.39 9.06
N CYS A 128 3.40 -2.47 7.98
CA CYS A 128 1.99 -2.82 8.07
C CYS A 128 1.79 -4.20 8.69
N LYS A 129 2.57 -5.22 8.27
CA LYS A 129 2.53 -6.57 8.88
C LYS A 129 2.84 -6.54 10.38
N ARG A 130 3.80 -5.72 10.80
CA ARG A 130 4.14 -5.54 12.22
C ARG A 130 2.94 -4.96 13.00
N LYS A 131 2.40 -3.83 12.54
CA LYS A 131 1.25 -3.16 13.17
C LYS A 131 0.01 -4.07 13.21
N MET A 132 -0.27 -4.78 12.11
CA MET A 132 -1.35 -5.77 12.06
C MET A 132 -1.14 -6.88 13.08
N GLY A 133 0.09 -7.41 13.21
CA GLY A 133 0.41 -8.42 14.21
C GLY A 133 0.13 -7.98 15.64
N GLU A 134 0.53 -6.75 16.01
CA GLU A 134 0.26 -6.20 17.35
C GLU A 134 -1.22 -5.91 17.58
N ALA A 135 -1.95 -5.40 16.58
CA ALA A 135 -3.39 -5.18 16.67
C ALA A 135 -4.17 -6.48 16.85
N TYR A 136 -3.78 -7.53 16.13
CA TYR A 136 -4.36 -8.86 16.28
C TYR A 136 -4.02 -9.49 17.63
N ALA A 137 -2.80 -9.29 18.14
CA ALA A 137 -2.41 -9.76 19.46
C ALA A 137 -3.26 -9.11 20.56
N LEU A 138 -3.45 -7.78 20.51
CA LEU A 138 -4.33 -7.07 21.44
C LEU A 138 -5.77 -7.57 21.37
N SER A 139 -6.31 -7.70 20.16
CA SER A 139 -7.66 -8.23 19.97
C SER A 139 -7.81 -9.64 20.52
N LYS A 140 -6.77 -10.48 20.45
CA LYS A 140 -6.78 -11.83 21.02
C LYS A 140 -6.67 -11.81 22.54
N GLU A 141 -5.85 -10.93 23.11
CA GLU A 141 -5.66 -10.76 24.55
C GLU A 141 -6.95 -10.33 25.25
N LEU A 142 -7.76 -9.52 24.58
CA LEU A 142 -9.01 -8.98 25.10
C LEU A 142 -10.26 -9.74 24.59
N ASP A 143 -10.09 -10.98 24.12
CA ASP A 143 -11.18 -11.84 23.62
C ASP A 143 -12.11 -11.15 22.59
N GLY A 144 -11.54 -10.29 21.74
CA GLY A 144 -12.24 -9.53 20.70
C GLY A 144 -12.88 -8.22 21.17
N VAL A 145 -12.86 -7.92 22.48
CA VAL A 145 -13.49 -6.73 23.07
C VAL A 145 -12.42 -5.68 23.38
N VAL A 146 -12.02 -4.94 22.34
CA VAL A 146 -11.03 -3.85 22.47
C VAL A 146 -11.76 -2.52 22.63
N ASN A 147 -11.52 -1.79 23.72
CA ASN A 147 -12.14 -0.48 23.95
C ASN A 147 -11.31 0.68 23.37
N GLU A 148 -11.84 1.90 23.44
CA GLU A 148 -11.14 3.08 22.88
C GLU A 148 -9.79 3.35 23.53
N ASP A 149 -9.67 3.14 24.84
CA ASP A 149 -8.45 3.45 25.57
C ASP A 149 -7.35 2.43 25.27
N ASP A 150 -7.70 1.16 25.12
CA ASP A 150 -6.80 0.11 24.63
C ASP A 150 -6.25 0.47 23.24
N LEU A 151 -7.12 0.93 22.33
CA LEU A 151 -6.73 1.37 20.99
C LEU A 151 -5.82 2.62 21.02
N LYS A 152 -6.10 3.58 21.90
CA LYS A 152 -5.26 4.78 22.08
C LYS A 152 -3.87 4.39 22.60
N ILE A 153 -3.79 3.46 23.56
CA ILE A 153 -2.54 2.94 24.10
C ILE A 153 -1.74 2.23 23.00
N LEU A 154 -2.37 1.31 22.26
CA LEU A 154 -1.70 0.62 21.15
C LEU A 154 -1.19 1.61 20.10
N ARG A 155 -2.00 2.60 19.72
CA ARG A 155 -1.59 3.61 18.74
C ARG A 155 -0.34 4.37 19.20
N ARG A 156 -0.31 4.85 20.45
CA ARG A 156 0.85 5.52 21.04
C ARG A 156 2.09 4.63 20.99
N LYS A 157 1.97 3.37 21.43
CA LYS A 157 3.05 2.38 21.40
C LYS A 157 3.61 2.18 19.99
N LEU A 158 2.74 2.05 18.99
CA LEU A 158 3.15 1.86 17.59
C LEU A 158 3.87 3.07 17.02
N ASP A 159 3.48 4.29 17.42
CA ASP A 159 4.09 5.54 16.99
C ASP A 159 5.47 5.76 17.64
N GLU A 160 5.59 5.50 18.95
CA GLU A 160 6.87 5.57 19.68
C GLU A 160 7.91 4.57 19.13
N GLY A 161 7.50 3.33 18.85
CA GLY A 161 8.38 2.33 18.25
C GLY A 161 8.96 2.76 16.90
N LYS A 162 8.15 3.46 16.09
CA LYS A 162 8.58 4.00 14.79
C LYS A 162 9.60 5.14 14.94
N GLU A 163 9.41 6.01 15.93
CA GLU A 163 10.37 7.09 16.21
C GLU A 163 11.73 6.56 16.65
N GLN A 164 11.74 5.57 17.55
CA GLN A 164 12.97 4.95 18.03
C GLN A 164 13.74 4.24 16.90
N GLU A 165 13.04 3.50 16.03
CA GLU A 165 13.66 2.84 14.88
C GLU A 165 14.24 3.86 13.88
N THR A 166 13.55 4.99 13.69
CA THR A 166 14.02 6.09 12.83
C THR A 166 15.27 6.75 13.40
N LYS A 167 15.31 7.00 14.72
CA LYS A 167 16.50 7.52 15.42
C LYS A 167 17.68 6.54 15.33
N ALA A 168 17.44 5.24 15.53
CA ALA A 168 18.45 4.20 15.43
C ALA A 168 19.05 4.08 14.01
N LYS A 169 18.24 4.17 12.95
CA LYS A 169 18.73 4.19 11.56
C LYS A 169 19.58 5.41 11.25
N ARG A 170 19.21 6.60 11.76
CA ARG A 170 20.01 7.82 11.60
C ARG A 170 21.37 7.69 12.29
N SER A 171 21.42 7.17 13.51
CA SER A 171 22.66 6.97 14.26
C SER A 171 23.63 5.99 13.58
N ARG A 172 23.12 4.89 12.98
CA ARG A 172 23.97 3.93 12.23
C ARG A 172 24.56 4.51 10.95
N ASN A 173 23.83 5.39 10.26
CA ASN A 173 24.34 6.03 9.04
C ASN A 173 25.42 7.08 9.35
N THR A 174 25.39 7.72 10.52
CA THR A 174 26.43 8.67 10.94
C THR A 174 27.72 7.99 11.44
N SER A 175 27.64 6.75 11.93
CA SER A 175 28.81 6.00 12.42
C SER A 175 29.54 5.18 11.35
N GLY A 176 28.99 5.07 10.13
CA GLY A 176 29.60 4.35 9.00
C GLY A 176 30.36 5.23 8.00
N LEU A 177 30.55 6.52 8.34
CA LEU A 177 31.24 7.54 7.54
C LEU A 177 32.54 8.03 8.23
N ALA A 178 32.99 7.34 9.28
CA ALA A 178 34.24 7.58 9.98
C ALA A 178 35.25 6.47 9.71
#